data_AF-A0A455WBK8-F1
#
_entry.id   AF-A0A455WBK8-F1
#
_cell.length_a   1.000
_cell.length_b   1.000
_cell.length_c   1.000
_cell.angle_alpha   90.00
_cell.angle_beta   90.00
_cell.angle_gamma   90.00
#
_symmetry.space_group_name_H-M   'P 1'
#
loop_
_entity.id
_entity.type
_entity.pdbx_description
1 polymer ?
#
loop_
_entity_poly.entity_id
_entity_poly.type
_entity_poly.pdbx_seq_one_letter_code
_entity_poly.pdbx_strand_id
1 'polypeptide(L)' 'MKASQIACEEVIDHLFEYLDRELDDHNQQIIDAHLKRCFDCFSRAEFERRLRERIAATGVEVAPIRLKQRIRELTGQ' A
#
# COMPACT_ATOMS: atom_id res chain seq x y z
N MET A 1 24.10 -20.37 -0.62
CA MET A 1 23.22 -20.08 -1.78
C MET A 1 21.79 -20.32 -1.33
N LYS A 2 20.78 -19.45 -1.44
CA LYS A 2 20.61 -18.04 -1.83
C LYS A 2 19.41 -17.60 -0.97
N ALA A 3 19.54 -16.55 -0.16
CA ALA A 3 18.33 -15.84 0.24
C ALA A 3 17.86 -15.08 -1.01
N SER A 4 16.59 -15.15 -1.37
CA SER A 4 15.97 -14.24 -2.34
C SER A 4 16.15 -12.80 -1.87
N GLN A 5 17.31 -12.21 -2.18
CA GLN A 5 17.63 -10.82 -1.87
C GLN A 5 17.21 -9.98 -3.06
N ILE A 6 16.00 -9.43 -2.98
CA ILE A 6 15.59 -8.29 -3.79
C ILE A 6 16.49 -7.09 -3.43
N ALA A 7 16.94 -6.35 -4.44
CA ALA A 7 17.78 -5.17 -4.24
C ALA A 7 16.96 -4.02 -3.62
N CYS A 8 17.64 -3.07 -2.97
CA CYS A 8 16.96 -1.90 -2.41
C CYS A 8 16.25 -1.12 -3.53
N GLU A 9 16.88 -1.00 -4.70
CA GLU A 9 16.34 -0.32 -5.87
C GLU A 9 15.01 -0.96 -6.31
N GLU A 10 14.95 -2.28 -6.42
CA GLU A 10 13.73 -3.03 -6.79
C GLU A 10 12.62 -2.87 -5.74
N VAL A 11 12.97 -2.79 -4.45
CA VAL A 11 11.98 -2.50 -3.38
C VAL A 11 11.41 -1.10 -3.51
N ILE A 12 12.22 -0.13 -3.92
CA ILE A 12 11.76 1.25 -4.12
C ILE A 12 10.91 1.36 -5.37
N ASP A 13 11.28 0.67 -6.45
CA ASP A 13 10.50 0.64 -7.69
C ASP A 13 9.10 0.04 -7.47
N HIS A 14 8.99 -0.97 -6.60
CA HIS A 14 7.73 -1.62 -6.25
C HIS A 14 7.07 -1.11 -4.95
N LEU A 15 7.55 0.01 -4.40
CA LEU A 15 7.13 0.45 -3.08
C LEU A 15 5.64 0.80 -3.05
N PHE A 16 5.12 1.41 -4.11
CA PHE A 16 3.72 1.81 -4.16
C PHE A 16 2.79 0.62 -4.36
N GLU A 17 3.12 -0.30 -5.27
CA GLU A 17 2.37 -1.54 -5.47
C GLU A 17 2.36 -2.39 -4.20
N TYR A 18 3.47 -2.40 -3.46
CA TYR A 18 3.53 -3.03 -2.13
C TYR A 18 2.55 -2.36 -1.16
N LEU A 19 2.58 -1.03 -1.03
CA LEU A 19 1.70 -0.27 -0.13
C LEU A 19 0.22 -0.39 -0.49
N ASP A 20 -0.09 -0.46 -1.78
CA ASP A 20 -1.45 -0.58 -2.33
C ASP A 20 -1.94 -2.04 -2.36
N ARG A 21 -1.09 -3.00 -1.98
CA ARG A 21 -1.35 -4.45 -2.00
C ARG A 21 -1.69 -5.01 -3.38
N GLU A 22 -1.03 -4.48 -4.41
CA GLU A 22 -1.23 -4.87 -5.81
C GLU A 22 -0.22 -5.93 -6.30
N LEU A 23 0.79 -6.24 -5.48
CA LEU A 23 1.72 -7.34 -5.72
C LEU A 23 1.10 -8.70 -5.36
N ASP A 24 1.54 -9.76 -6.04
CA ASP A 24 1.21 -11.13 -5.66
C ASP A 24 1.79 -11.51 -4.28
N ASP A 25 1.25 -12.56 -3.68
CA ASP A 25 1.63 -13.02 -2.33
C ASP A 25 3.12 -13.32 -2.18
N HIS A 26 3.79 -13.77 -3.25
CA HIS A 26 5.22 -14.08 -3.20
C HIS A 26 6.05 -12.80 -3.14
N ASN A 27 5.76 -11.84 -4.00
CA ASN A 27 6.43 -10.54 -4.04
C ASN A 27 6.17 -9.71 -2.78
N GLN A 28 4.95 -9.77 -2.23
CA GLN A 28 4.63 -9.20 -0.92
C GLN A 28 5.56 -9.73 0.18
N GLN A 29 5.71 -11.04 0.27
CA GLN A 29 6.55 -11.67 1.30
C GLN A 29 8.05 -11.35 1.14
N ILE A 30 8.53 -11.23 -0.11
CA ILE A 30 9.92 -10.86 -0.40
C ILE A 30 10.21 -9.44 0.10
N ILE A 31 9.34 -8.48 -0.24
CA ILE A 31 9.50 -7.09 0.19
C ILE A 31 9.35 -6.98 1.72
N ASP A 32 8.38 -7.67 2.32
CA ASP A 32 8.23 -7.76 3.78
C ASP A 32 9.51 -8.24 4.47
N ALA A 33 10.15 -9.28 3.92
CA ALA A 33 11.39 -9.80 4.46
C ALA A 33 12.55 -8.80 4.32
N HIS A 34 12.57 -8.02 3.24
CA HIS A 34 13.55 -6.96 3.03
C HIS A 34 13.33 -5.80 4.01
N LEU A 35 12.11 -5.30 4.17
CA LEU A 35 11.78 -4.19 5.08
C LEU A 35 12.07 -4.53 6.55
N LYS A 36 11.97 -5.81 6.94
CA LYS A 36 12.39 -6.28 8.29
C LYS A 36 13.89 -6.18 8.54
N ARG A 37 14.71 -6.07 7.49
CA ARG A 37 16.18 -6.14 7.55
C ARG A 37 16.88 -4.86 7.11
N CYS A 38 16.22 -4.03 6.29
CA CYS A 38 16.76 -2.79 5.76
C CYS A 38 16.02 -1.60 6.37
N PHE A 39 16.70 -0.87 7.26
CA PHE A 39 16.13 0.31 7.91
C PHE A 39 15.83 1.44 6.91
N ASP A 40 16.67 1.63 5.88
CA ASP A 40 16.47 2.71 4.90
C ASP A 40 15.19 2.50 4.08
N CYS A 41 14.99 1.28 3.56
CA CYS A 41 13.76 0.94 2.85
C CYS A 41 12.54 0.98 3.77
N PHE A 42 12.66 0.49 5.01
CA PHE A 42 11.61 0.59 6.01
C PHE A 42 11.21 2.04 6.30
N SER A 43 12.19 2.93 6.51
CA SER A 43 11.93 4.34 6.80
C SER A 43 11.22 5.04 5.65
N ARG A 44 11.53 4.68 4.39
CA ARG A 44 10.84 5.20 3.21
C ARG A 44 9.40 4.69 3.14
N ALA A 45 9.18 3.39 3.32
CA ALA A 45 7.85 2.80 3.35
C ALA A 45 6.95 3.41 4.45
N GLU A 46 7.52 3.60 5.65
CA GLU A 46 6.82 4.25 6.76
C GLU A 46 6.48 5.71 6.48
N PHE A 47 7.39 6.45 5.83
CA PHE A 47 7.13 7.83 5.44
C PHE A 47 5.94 7.91 4.49
N GLU A 48 5.93 7.11 3.42
CA GLU A 48 4.84 7.05 2.46
C GLU A 48 3.51 6.65 3.11
N ARG A 49 3.53 5.64 4.00
CA ARG A 49 2.32 5.24 4.74
C ARG A 49 1.76 6.39 5.57
N ARG A 50 2.61 7.05 6.37
CA ARG A 50 2.19 8.18 7.22
C ARG A 50 1.71 9.38 6.40
N LEU A 51 2.32 9.63 5.25
CA LEU A 51 1.88 10.68 4.34
C LEU A 51 0.47 10.39 3.81
N ARG A 52 0.23 9.17 3.34
CA ARG A 52 -1.09 8.70 2.87
C ARG A 52 -2.14 8.77 3.97
N GLU A 53 -1.83 8.33 5.19
CA GLU A 53 -2.71 8.45 6.36
C GLU A 53 -3.09 9.92 6.64
N ARG A 54 -2.10 10.84 6.60
CA ARG A 54 -2.35 12.27 6.80
C ARG A 54 -3.23 12.87 5.70
N ILE A 55 -3.00 12.51 4.43
CA ILE A 55 -3.82 12.97 3.31
C ILE A 55 -5.25 12.45 3.46
N ALA A 56 -5.42 11.16 3.77
CA ALA A 56 -6.73 10.56 3.98
C ALA A 56 -7.51 11.25 5.11
N ALA A 57 -6.82 11.65 6.20
CA ALA A 57 -7.43 12.38 7.30
C ALA A 57 -7.95 13.79 6.92
N THR A 58 -7.46 14.38 5.82
CA THR A 58 -8.00 15.67 5.32
C THR A 58 -9.33 15.50 4.58
N GLY A 59 -9.63 14.30 4.07
CA GLY A 59 -10.87 13.97 3.39
C GLY A 59 -12.02 13.73 4.36
N VAL A 60 -12.55 14.80 4.95
CA VAL A 60 -13.65 14.73 5.93
C VAL A 60 -15.06 14.80 5.29
N GLU A 61 -15.14 14.87 3.97
CA GLU A 61 -16.42 14.98 3.28
C GLU A 61 -17.17 13.64 3.28
N VAL A 62 -18.34 13.62 3.90
CA VAL A 62 -19.19 12.44 3.93
C VAL A 62 -19.91 12.30 2.60
N ALA A 63 -19.74 11.16 1.93
CA ALA A 63 -20.45 10.86 0.69
C ALA A 63 -21.98 11.03 0.85
N PRO A 64 -22.65 11.79 -0.04
CA PRO A 64 -24.09 12.05 0.05
C PRO A 64 -24.92 10.76 0.03
N ILE A 65 -26.04 10.75 0.78
CA ILE A 65 -26.94 9.59 0.87
C ILE A 65 -27.43 9.13 -0.51
N ARG A 66 -27.75 10.07 -1.39
CA ARG A 66 -28.19 9.78 -2.77
C ARG A 66 -27.16 8.97 -3.56
N LEU A 67 -25.86 9.25 -3.38
CA LEU A 67 -24.79 8.50 -4.03
C LEU A 67 -24.74 7.06 -3.50
N LYS A 68 -24.83 6.90 -2.18
CA LYS A 68 -24.87 5.56 -1.54
C LYS A 68 -26.06 4.73 -2.01
N GLN A 69 -27.24 5.34 -2.13
CA GLN A 69 -28.44 4.67 -2.65
C GLN A 69 -28.25 4.22 -4.10
N ARG A 70 -27.75 5.11 -4.97
CA ARG A 70 -27.49 4.77 -6.37
C ARG A 70 -26.46 3.65 -6.54
N ILE A 71 -25.43 3.59 -5.69
CA ILE A 71 -24.44 2.51 -5.71
C ILE A 71 -25.12 1.17 -5.39
N ARG A 72 -25.96 1.11 -4.36
CA ARG A 72 -26.69 -0.12 -3.99
C ARG A 72 -27.59 -0.62 -5.13
N GLU A 73 -28.33 0.29 -5.76
CA GLU A 73 -29.17 -0.03 -6.92
C GLU A 73 -28.36 -0.62 -8.09
N LEU A 74 -27.16 -0.09 -8.34
CA LEU A 74 -26.29 -0.57 -9.43
C LEU A 74 -25.58 -1.88 -9.11
N THR A 75 -25.25 -2.14 -7.84
CA THR A 75 -24.54 -3.36 -7.40
C THR A 75 -25.47 -4.50 -6.98
N GLY A 76 -26.78 -4.26 -6.91
CA GLY A 76 -27.77 -5.27 -6.49
C GLY A 76 -27.67 -5.64 -5.00
N GLN A 77 -27.09 -4.77 -4.17
CA GLN A 77 -26.98 -4.91 -2.71
C GLN A 77 -28.19 -4.32 -1.97
#